data_AF-A0A426ZF97-F1
#
_entry.id   AF-A0A426ZF97-F1
#
_cell.length_a   1.000
_cell.length_b   1.000
_cell.length_c   1.000
_cell.angle_alpha   90.00
_cell.angle_beta   90.00
_cell.angle_gamma   90.00
#
_symmetry.space_group_name_H-M   'P 1'
#
loop_
_entity.id
_entity.type
_entity.pdbx_description
1 polymer ?
#
loop_
_entity_poly.entity_id
_entity_poly.type
_entity_poly.pdbx_seq_one_letter_code
_entity_poly.pdbx_strand_id
1 'polypeptide(L)'
;MACIKSAPRSALVAFAPDAPYLAAGTMAGAVDLSFSSTANLEIFELDFQSDAHTLPVAGACPSDERFNRLSWGKPPGSSSVEFSLGLVAGGLSDGSIGIWNPLKLIRIPMWNLFFICSSDDLNDSSVAKLAKHVGPVITVSYSFGVRGLEFSTLSPNLLASGADEGELCIWDLANPSEPQVFPSLRVRMCQESLVY
;
A
#
# COMPACT_ATOMS: atom_id res chain seq x y z
N MET A 1 -21.28 -16.93 12.84
CA MET A 1 -19.90 -17.07 13.35
C MET A 1 -19.60 -15.84 14.18
N ALA A 2 -19.12 -15.98 15.41
CA ALA A 2 -18.70 -14.83 16.21
C ALA A 2 -17.37 -14.29 15.66
N CYS A 3 -17.29 -12.98 15.39
CA CYS A 3 -16.05 -12.34 14.98
C CYS A 3 -15.16 -12.11 16.22
N ILE A 4 -13.87 -12.42 16.10
CA ILE A 4 -12.90 -12.20 17.20
C ILE A 4 -12.60 -10.71 17.32
N LYS A 5 -12.34 -10.06 16.17
CA LYS A 5 -12.18 -8.62 16.04
C LYS A 5 -12.99 -8.10 14.85
N SER A 6 -13.39 -6.84 14.89
CA SER A 6 -14.21 -6.18 13.88
C SER A 6 -13.83 -4.71 13.71
N ALA A 7 -13.93 -4.24 12.47
CA ALA A 7 -13.83 -2.82 12.11
C ALA A 7 -14.88 -2.55 11.00
N PRO A 8 -15.77 -1.54 11.17
CA PRO A 8 -16.77 -1.20 10.16
C PRO A 8 -16.13 -0.38 9.04
N ARG A 9 -15.47 -1.06 8.10
CA ARG A 9 -14.77 -0.44 6.96
C ARG A 9 -15.00 -1.25 5.69
N SER A 10 -15.27 -0.55 4.59
CA SER A 10 -15.24 -1.13 3.24
C SER A 10 -13.82 -1.02 2.67
N ALA A 11 -12.98 -1.98 2.99
CA ALA A 11 -11.54 -1.92 2.71
C ALA A 11 -10.99 -3.24 2.14
N LEU A 12 -9.91 -3.12 1.38
CA LEU A 12 -9.01 -4.21 1.06
C LEU A 12 -8.00 -4.37 2.18
N VAL A 13 -7.62 -5.61 2.48
CA VAL A 13 -6.75 -5.91 3.61
C VAL A 13 -5.48 -6.62 3.18
N ALA A 14 -4.38 -6.35 3.88
CA ALA A 14 -3.12 -7.05 3.74
C ALA A 14 -2.49 -7.28 5.12
N PHE A 15 -2.03 -8.50 5.39
CA PHE A 15 -1.45 -8.87 6.68
C PHE A 15 0.05 -8.66 6.69
N ALA A 16 0.58 -8.11 7.79
CA ALA A 16 2.02 -8.06 7.98
C ALA A 16 2.58 -9.49 8.07
N PRO A 17 3.66 -9.81 7.34
CA PRO A 17 4.18 -11.18 7.26
C PRO A 17 4.78 -11.68 8.58
N ASP A 18 5.44 -10.79 9.33
CA ASP A 18 6.23 -11.15 10.53
C ASP A 18 5.81 -10.31 11.77
N ALA A 19 4.65 -9.66 11.75
CA ALA A 19 4.18 -8.80 12.84
C ALA A 19 2.64 -8.85 13.01
N PRO A 20 2.09 -8.55 14.20
CA PRO A 20 0.65 -8.56 14.46
C PRO A 20 -0.02 -7.26 13.96
N TYR A 21 0.19 -6.90 12.70
CA TYR A 21 -0.43 -5.72 12.09
C TYR A 21 -1.22 -6.08 10.83
N LEU A 22 -2.25 -5.29 10.57
CA LEU A 22 -3.13 -5.42 9.42
C LEU A 22 -3.25 -4.07 8.72
N ALA A 23 -2.94 -4.00 7.43
CA ALA A 23 -3.19 -2.82 6.62
C ALA A 23 -4.59 -2.93 6.02
N ALA A 24 -5.35 -1.84 6.03
CA ALA A 24 -6.63 -1.74 5.37
C ALA A 24 -6.69 -0.47 4.52
N GLY A 25 -6.88 -0.62 3.21
CA GLY A 25 -7.04 0.48 2.26
C GLY A 25 -8.48 0.59 1.79
N THR A 26 -9.05 1.80 1.71
CA THR A 26 -10.42 2.01 1.22
C THR A 26 -10.62 1.41 -0.17
N MET A 27 -11.56 0.47 -0.30
CA MET A 27 -11.77 -0.26 -1.55
C MET A 27 -12.41 0.63 -2.63
N ALA A 28 -11.87 0.56 -3.85
CA ALA A 28 -12.45 1.19 -5.03
C ALA A 28 -13.81 0.57 -5.37
N GLY A 29 -14.78 1.41 -5.75
CA GLY A 29 -16.15 0.98 -6.06
C GLY A 29 -17.03 0.68 -4.84
N ALA A 30 -16.48 0.71 -3.63
CA ALA A 30 -17.27 0.56 -2.41
C ALA A 30 -17.83 1.92 -1.94
N VAL A 31 -19.14 1.97 -1.67
CA VAL A 31 -19.78 3.11 -1.00
C VAL A 31 -19.80 2.82 0.49
N ASP A 32 -19.07 3.60 1.28
CA ASP A 32 -19.15 3.54 2.74
C ASP A 32 -20.45 4.20 3.23
N LEU A 33 -20.95 3.77 4.38
CA LEU A 33 -22.17 4.30 5.03
C LEU A 33 -22.08 5.80 5.30
N SER A 34 -20.85 6.33 5.42
CA SER A 34 -20.57 7.75 5.62
C SER A 34 -20.64 8.59 4.33
N PHE A 35 -20.86 7.99 3.16
CA PHE A 35 -20.76 8.63 1.84
C PHE A 35 -19.43 9.40 1.63
N SER A 36 -18.38 9.06 2.37
CA SER A 36 -17.10 9.71 2.22
C SER A 36 -16.45 9.31 0.89
N SER A 37 -16.02 10.33 0.12
CA SER A 37 -15.22 10.14 -1.07
C SER A 37 -13.73 9.90 -0.76
N THR A 38 -13.29 10.14 0.48
CA THR A 38 -11.88 10.05 0.87
C THR A 38 -11.37 8.60 0.91
N ALA A 39 -10.20 8.38 0.33
CA ALA A 39 -9.50 7.11 0.43
C ALA A 39 -8.46 7.21 1.55
N ASN A 40 -8.36 6.16 2.36
CA ASN A 40 -7.38 6.10 3.44
C ASN A 40 -6.71 4.73 3.45
N LEU A 41 -5.44 4.71 3.89
CA LEU A 41 -4.71 3.52 4.30
C LEU A 41 -4.56 3.55 5.82
N GLU A 42 -5.25 2.65 6.50
CA GLU A 42 -5.21 2.49 7.95
C GLU A 42 -4.38 1.25 8.31
N ILE A 43 -3.55 1.33 9.35
CA ILE A 43 -2.85 0.20 9.93
C ILE A 43 -3.50 -0.11 11.27
N PHE A 44 -3.96 -1.34 11.43
CA PHE A 44 -4.57 -1.87 12.64
C PHE A 44 -3.58 -2.77 13.37
N GLU A 45 -3.63 -2.72 14.70
CA GLU A 45 -2.91 -3.65 15.55
C GLU A 45 -3.80 -4.84 15.91
N LEU A 46 -3.28 -6.04 15.70
CA LEU A 46 -3.94 -7.31 16.00
C LEU A 46 -3.55 -7.78 17.39
N ASP A 47 -4.07 -7.12 18.42
CA ASP A 47 -3.91 -7.58 19.80
C ASP A 47 -4.98 -8.63 20.16
N PHE A 48 -4.59 -9.91 20.17
CA PHE A 48 -5.47 -11.02 20.57
C PHE A 48 -5.47 -11.28 22.09
N GLN A 49 -4.64 -10.59 22.88
CA GLN A 49 -4.66 -10.71 24.34
C GLN A 49 -5.79 -9.89 24.95
N SER A 50 -6.20 -8.80 24.29
CA SER A 50 -7.33 -7.98 24.70
C SER A 50 -8.67 -8.57 24.24
N ASP A 51 -9.64 -8.64 25.16
CA ASP A 51 -11.03 -9.01 24.90
C ASP A 51 -11.81 -7.95 24.08
N ALA A 52 -11.19 -6.82 23.75
CA ALA A 52 -11.84 -5.77 22.95
C ALA A 52 -12.14 -6.25 21.53
N HIS A 53 -13.41 -6.29 21.12
CA HIS A 53 -13.80 -6.69 19.78
C HIS A 53 -13.46 -5.67 18.68
N THR A 54 -13.09 -4.44 19.04
CA THR A 54 -12.74 -3.38 18.09
C THR A 54 -11.25 -3.42 17.76
N LEU A 55 -10.90 -3.32 16.48
CA LEU A 55 -9.50 -3.18 16.07
C LEU A 55 -9.00 -1.75 16.32
N PRO A 56 -7.95 -1.56 17.15
CA PRO A 56 -7.34 -0.25 17.32
C PRO A 56 -6.54 0.14 16.07
N VAL A 57 -6.65 1.41 15.69
CA VAL A 57 -5.86 2.00 14.59
C VAL A 57 -4.51 2.41 15.16
N ALA A 58 -3.45 1.76 14.69
CA ALA A 58 -2.06 2.06 15.06
C ALA A 58 -1.49 3.23 14.23
N GLY A 59 -1.97 3.43 13.00
CA GLY A 59 -1.59 4.55 12.15
C GLY A 59 -2.55 4.70 10.97
N ALA A 60 -2.57 5.88 10.36
CA ALA A 60 -3.38 6.15 9.17
C ALA A 60 -2.66 7.08 8.19
N CYS A 61 -2.98 6.97 6.92
CA CYS A 61 -2.48 7.84 5.86
C CYS A 61 -3.60 8.13 4.87
N PRO A 62 -3.95 9.40 4.61
CA PRO A 62 -4.88 9.73 3.55
C PRO A 62 -4.26 9.42 2.18
N SER A 63 -5.07 8.88 1.29
CA SER A 63 -4.76 8.59 -0.11
C SER A 63 -5.62 9.49 -1.00
N ASP A 64 -5.06 9.95 -2.11
CA ASP A 64 -5.83 10.69 -3.12
C ASP A 64 -6.82 9.77 -3.84
N GLU A 65 -6.44 8.50 -4.05
CA GLU A 65 -7.20 7.51 -4.83
C GLU A 65 -7.53 6.25 -4.02
N ARG A 66 -8.57 5.52 -4.45
CA ARG A 66 -9.03 4.29 -3.79
C ARG A 66 -8.24 3.08 -4.24
N PHE A 67 -8.24 2.03 -3.42
CA PHE A 67 -7.44 0.84 -3.63
C PHE A 67 -8.21 -0.23 -4.42
N ASN A 68 -7.62 -0.71 -5.52
CA ASN A 68 -8.03 -1.90 -6.26
C ASN A 68 -7.35 -3.18 -5.75
N ARG A 69 -6.12 -3.04 -5.25
CA ARG A 69 -5.32 -4.12 -4.62
C ARG A 69 -4.47 -3.58 -3.49
N LEU A 70 -4.20 -4.43 -2.50
CA LEU A 70 -3.31 -4.15 -1.38
C LEU A 70 -2.51 -5.42 -1.08
N SER A 71 -1.20 -5.27 -0.88
CA SER A 71 -0.29 -6.36 -0.53
C SER A 71 0.74 -5.87 0.47
N TRP A 72 1.15 -6.73 1.39
CA TRP A 72 2.19 -6.42 2.37
C TRP A 72 3.33 -7.40 2.19
N GLY A 73 4.50 -6.86 1.84
CA GLY A 73 5.74 -7.60 1.62
C GLY A 73 6.67 -7.56 2.83
N LYS A 74 7.56 -8.54 2.89
CA LYS A 74 8.67 -8.57 3.84
C LYS A 74 9.65 -7.42 3.58
N PRO A 75 10.47 -7.03 4.57
CA PRO A 75 11.54 -6.05 4.36
C PRO A 75 12.40 -6.37 3.13
N PRO A 76 12.70 -5.36 2.28
CA PRO A 76 13.70 -5.54 1.26
C PRO A 76 15.09 -5.64 1.92
N GLY A 77 15.76 -6.78 1.72
CA GLY A 77 17.02 -7.13 2.37
C GLY A 77 16.88 -7.49 3.87
N SER A 78 17.87 -8.20 4.41
CA SER A 78 17.81 -8.80 5.76
C SER A 78 18.17 -7.87 6.93
N SER A 79 18.46 -6.58 6.70
CA SER A 79 19.11 -5.73 7.73
C SER A 79 18.69 -4.27 7.76
N SER A 80 17.63 -3.87 7.04
CA SER A 80 17.19 -2.48 7.05
C SER A 80 16.25 -2.21 8.24
N VAL A 81 16.80 -1.69 9.34
CA VAL A 81 16.02 -1.29 10.54
C VAL A 81 14.87 -0.34 10.17
N GLU A 82 15.08 0.47 9.14
CA GLU A 82 14.08 1.40 8.59
C GLU A 82 12.82 0.71 8.03
N PHE A 83 12.93 -0.53 7.56
CA PHE A 83 11.84 -1.31 6.99
C PHE A 83 11.54 -2.56 7.83
N SER A 84 11.80 -2.53 9.14
CA SER A 84 11.61 -3.70 10.03
C SER A 84 10.20 -4.32 9.96
N LEU A 85 9.18 -3.53 9.59
CA LEU A 85 7.80 -4.00 9.38
C LEU A 85 7.45 -4.28 7.90
N GLY A 86 8.44 -4.28 7.01
CA GLY A 86 8.27 -4.50 5.58
C GLY A 86 7.77 -3.29 4.81
N LEU A 87 7.11 -3.56 3.68
CA LEU A 87 6.53 -2.57 2.78
C LEU A 87 5.08 -2.94 2.47
N VAL A 88 4.21 -1.95 2.41
CA VAL A 88 2.83 -2.11 1.94
C VAL A 88 2.75 -1.53 0.54
N ALA A 89 2.30 -2.30 -0.44
CA ALA A 89 2.04 -1.82 -1.79
C ALA A 89 0.53 -1.85 -2.06
N GLY A 90 0.04 -0.84 -2.75
CA GLY A 90 -1.39 -0.70 -3.05
C GLY A 90 -1.58 -0.14 -4.45
N GLY A 91 -2.37 -0.86 -5.24
CA GLY A 91 -2.76 -0.44 -6.58
C GLY A 91 -3.98 0.45 -6.49
N LEU A 92 -3.87 1.67 -7.01
CA LEU A 92 -4.87 2.71 -6.96
C LEU A 92 -5.81 2.65 -8.18
N SER A 93 -6.94 3.36 -8.10
CA SER A 93 -7.96 3.45 -9.15
C SER A 93 -7.49 4.14 -10.42
N ASP A 94 -6.56 5.08 -10.30
CA ASP A 94 -5.94 5.82 -11.40
C ASP A 94 -4.90 5.01 -12.19
N GLY A 95 -4.55 3.80 -11.72
CA GLY A 95 -3.46 2.99 -12.27
C GLY A 95 -2.13 3.19 -11.57
N SER A 96 -2.04 4.05 -10.57
CA SER A 96 -0.82 4.23 -9.79
C SER A 96 -0.64 3.13 -8.73
N ILE A 97 0.59 2.68 -8.51
CA ILE A 97 0.96 1.84 -7.37
C ILE A 97 1.60 2.74 -6.34
N GLY A 98 1.00 2.86 -5.16
CA GLY A 98 1.66 3.46 -4.00
C GLY A 98 2.39 2.40 -3.18
N ILE A 99 3.54 2.77 -2.62
CA ILE A 99 4.31 1.94 -1.69
C ILE A 99 4.48 2.73 -0.38
N TRP A 100 4.08 2.15 0.74
CA TRP A 100 4.14 2.76 2.06
C TRP A 100 5.06 2.00 3.01
N ASN A 101 5.72 2.73 3.91
CA ASN A 101 6.45 2.16 5.02
C ASN A 101 5.56 2.16 6.29
N PRO A 102 5.03 0.99 6.71
CA PRO A 102 4.13 0.89 7.87
C PRO A 102 4.82 1.27 9.19
N LEU A 103 6.14 1.07 9.32
CA LEU A 103 6.89 1.47 10.52
C LEU A 103 6.88 2.98 10.71
N LYS A 104 6.97 3.75 9.62
CA LYS A 104 6.85 5.21 9.69
C LYS A 104 5.41 5.63 10.02
N LEU A 105 4.42 4.97 9.44
CA LEU A 105 2.99 5.29 9.69
C LEU A 105 2.59 5.09 11.15
N ILE A 106 3.02 4.01 11.79
CA ILE A 106 2.69 3.71 13.19
C ILE A 106 3.47 4.61 14.16
N ARG A 107 4.69 5.02 13.80
CA ARG A 107 5.53 5.89 14.65
C ARG A 107 5.10 7.36 14.64
N ILE A 108 4.28 7.78 13.68
CA ILE A 108 3.73 9.13 13.67
C ILE A 108 2.59 9.18 14.71
N PRO A 109 2.71 9.98 15.78
CA PRO A 109 1.66 10.07 16.78
C PRO A 109 0.41 10.70 16.14
N MET A 110 -0.77 10.14 16.45
CA MET A 110 -2.06 10.42 15.81
C MET A 110 -2.46 11.92 15.75
N TRP A 111 -1.91 12.77 16.63
CA TRP A 111 -2.14 14.22 16.61
C TRP A 111 -1.25 14.99 15.61
N ASN A 112 -0.08 14.45 15.24
CA ASN A 112 0.78 15.01 14.18
C ASN A 112 0.31 14.63 12.77
N LEU A 113 -0.64 13.70 12.68
CA LEU A 113 -1.28 13.31 11.42
C LEU A 113 -2.05 14.46 10.78
N PHE A 114 -2.50 15.45 11.57
CA PHE A 114 -3.19 16.66 11.11
C PHE A 114 -2.23 17.84 10.84
N PHE A 115 -1.13 17.96 11.59
CA PHE A 115 -0.23 19.13 11.54
C PHE A 115 0.85 19.04 10.46
N ILE A 116 1.28 17.83 10.06
CA ILE A 116 2.24 17.67 8.94
C ILE A 116 1.57 17.99 7.58
N CYS A 117 0.26 18.21 7.55
CA CYS A 117 -0.47 18.76 6.41
C CYS A 117 -0.35 20.29 6.27
N SER A 118 0.35 21.00 7.17
CA SER A 118 0.44 22.48 7.20
C SER A 118 1.89 22.99 7.28
N SER A 119 2.56 22.85 6.14
CA SER A 119 3.63 23.69 5.53
C SER A 119 4.85 24.32 6.24
N ASP A 120 4.97 24.65 7.54
CA ASP A 120 6.00 25.66 7.92
C ASP A 120 7.06 25.44 9.03
N ASP A 121 7.08 24.38 9.86
CA ASP A 121 8.16 24.22 10.85
C ASP A 121 9.22 23.17 10.46
N LEU A 122 9.85 23.41 9.31
CA LEU A 122 10.82 22.55 8.63
C LEU A 122 12.25 23.10 8.70
N ASN A 123 12.90 23.12 9.87
CA ASN A 123 14.32 23.50 9.91
C ASN A 123 15.24 22.68 10.84
N ASP A 124 14.75 21.65 11.54
CA ASP A 124 15.63 20.81 12.39
C ASP A 124 15.46 19.29 12.24
N SER A 125 14.72 18.81 11.23
CA SER A 125 14.73 17.39 10.86
C SER A 125 14.56 17.19 9.35
N SER A 126 15.67 17.35 8.63
CA SER A 126 15.74 17.28 7.18
C SER A 126 15.76 15.85 6.66
N VAL A 127 14.64 15.36 6.13
CA VAL A 127 14.62 14.55 4.89
C VAL A 127 13.31 14.84 4.12
N ALA A 128 13.45 15.68 3.10
CA ALA A 128 12.57 15.85 1.93
C ALA A 128 11.10 16.27 2.16
N LYS A 129 10.85 17.57 2.00
CA LYS A 129 9.57 18.15 1.59
C LYS A 129 9.33 17.77 0.12
N LEU A 130 8.38 16.88 -0.16
CA LEU A 130 7.81 16.71 -1.50
C LEU A 130 6.30 16.53 -1.39
N ALA A 131 5.61 17.15 -2.34
CA ALA A 131 4.17 17.35 -2.40
C ALA A 131 3.36 16.06 -2.19
N LYS A 132 2.21 16.20 -1.51
CA LYS A 132 1.13 15.21 -1.37
C LYS A 132 1.65 13.77 -1.25
N HIS A 133 2.13 13.40 -0.07
CA HIS A 133 2.08 12.09 0.58
C HIS A 133 3.05 12.19 1.77
N VAL A 134 2.55 12.17 3.01
CA VAL A 134 3.40 12.28 4.20
C VAL A 134 4.05 10.90 4.45
N GLY A 135 5.24 10.71 3.89
CA GLY A 135 6.08 9.50 3.94
C GLY A 135 6.72 9.22 2.56
N PRO A 136 7.81 8.42 2.44
CA PRO A 136 8.42 8.08 1.15
C PRO A 136 7.48 7.14 0.38
N VAL A 137 6.37 7.70 -0.10
CA VAL A 137 5.42 7.02 -0.95
C VAL A 137 5.97 7.08 -2.34
N ILE A 138 6.19 5.89 -2.89
CA ILE A 138 6.78 5.76 -4.21
C ILE A 138 5.65 5.32 -5.09
N THR A 139 5.20 6.31 -5.86
CA THR A 139 4.06 6.19 -6.74
C THR A 139 4.59 5.83 -8.11
N VAL A 140 4.13 4.72 -8.68
CA VAL A 140 4.41 4.40 -10.08
C VAL A 140 3.13 4.21 -10.87
N SER A 141 2.94 5.02 -11.89
CA SER A 141 1.69 5.10 -12.64
C SER A 141 1.68 4.18 -13.87
N TYR A 142 0.65 3.34 -13.96
CA TYR A 142 0.22 2.70 -15.19
C TYR A 142 -0.74 3.59 -15.95
N SER A 143 -0.86 3.34 -17.26
CA SER A 143 -1.93 3.97 -18.06
C SER A 143 -3.33 3.44 -17.72
N PHE A 144 -3.42 2.34 -16.97
CA PHE A 144 -4.66 1.62 -16.67
C PHE A 144 -4.68 1.12 -15.22
N GLY A 145 -5.87 0.79 -14.72
CA GLY A 145 -6.05 0.32 -13.34
C GLY A 145 -5.24 -0.94 -13.02
N VAL A 146 -4.60 -0.95 -11.85
CA VAL A 146 -3.83 -2.10 -11.35
C VAL A 146 -4.79 -3.15 -10.77
N ARG A 147 -4.73 -4.38 -11.30
CA ARG A 147 -5.58 -5.52 -10.91
C ARG A 147 -4.84 -6.64 -10.21
N GLY A 148 -3.55 -6.79 -10.47
CA GLY A 148 -2.66 -7.72 -9.77
C GLY A 148 -1.59 -6.93 -9.04
N LEU A 149 -1.33 -7.27 -7.78
CA LEU A 149 -0.23 -6.70 -7.01
C LEU A 149 0.17 -7.68 -5.92
N GLU A 150 1.39 -8.21 -5.97
CA GLU A 150 1.85 -9.23 -5.03
C GLU A 150 3.37 -9.20 -4.87
N PHE A 151 3.83 -9.25 -3.62
CA PHE A 151 5.25 -9.39 -3.32
C PHE A 151 5.71 -10.85 -3.48
N SER A 152 6.91 -11.04 -4.02
CA SER A 152 7.51 -12.38 -4.12
C SER A 152 7.91 -12.91 -2.73
N THR A 153 7.53 -14.16 -2.45
CA THR A 153 7.91 -14.86 -1.21
C THR A 153 9.37 -15.32 -1.20
N LEU A 154 9.96 -15.52 -2.38
CA LEU A 154 11.35 -15.97 -2.56
C LEU A 154 12.33 -14.80 -2.48
N SER A 155 11.94 -13.66 -3.07
CA SER A 155 12.75 -12.45 -3.14
C SER A 155 11.89 -11.26 -2.69
N PRO A 156 11.94 -10.85 -1.41
CA PRO A 156 11.02 -9.85 -0.85
C PRO A 156 11.20 -8.45 -1.46
N ASN A 157 12.32 -8.22 -2.14
CA ASN A 157 12.59 -7.02 -2.92
C ASN A 157 11.75 -6.98 -4.21
N LEU A 158 11.24 -8.11 -4.69
CA LEU A 158 10.51 -8.17 -5.94
C LEU A 158 9.01 -8.02 -5.71
N LEU A 159 8.40 -7.12 -6.47
CA LEU A 159 6.95 -6.91 -6.52
C LEU A 159 6.46 -7.21 -7.93
N ALA A 160 5.45 -8.06 -8.05
CA ALA A 160 4.77 -8.32 -9.30
C ALA A 160 3.48 -7.50 -9.36
N SER A 161 3.16 -7.00 -10.54
CA SER A 161 1.95 -6.21 -10.75
C SER A 161 1.38 -6.46 -12.14
N GLY A 162 0.06 -6.37 -12.24
CA GLY A 162 -0.69 -6.58 -13.46
C GLY A 162 -1.76 -5.50 -13.65
N ALA A 163 -1.84 -4.94 -14.86
CA ALA A 163 -2.85 -3.94 -15.23
C ALA A 163 -3.97 -4.53 -16.11
N ASP A 164 -5.03 -3.74 -16.33
CA ASP A 164 -6.24 -4.15 -17.09
C ASP A 164 -5.96 -4.68 -18.51
N GLU A 165 -4.94 -4.17 -19.20
CA GLU A 165 -4.59 -4.59 -20.58
C GLU A 165 -3.63 -5.80 -20.63
N GLY A 166 -3.50 -6.55 -19.53
CA GLY A 166 -2.61 -7.72 -19.47
C GLY A 166 -1.13 -7.37 -19.45
N GLU A 167 -0.79 -6.12 -19.11
CA GLU A 167 0.59 -5.71 -18.86
C GLU A 167 1.05 -6.26 -17.51
N LEU A 168 2.13 -7.04 -17.52
CA LEU A 168 2.78 -7.54 -16.31
C LEU A 168 4.15 -6.86 -16.17
N CYS A 169 4.40 -6.26 -15.00
CA CYS A 169 5.71 -5.73 -14.65
C CYS A 169 6.20 -6.33 -13.34
N ILE A 170 7.51 -6.60 -13.31
CA ILE A 170 8.22 -6.97 -12.09
C ILE A 170 9.05 -5.76 -11.68
N TRP A 171 8.97 -5.41 -10.41
CA TRP A 171 9.63 -4.28 -9.79
C TRP A 171 10.70 -4.80 -8.85
N ASP A 172 11.91 -4.24 -8.92
CA ASP A 172 12.94 -4.41 -7.91
C ASP A 172 12.92 -3.22 -6.94
N LEU A 173 12.54 -3.52 -5.71
CA LEU A 173 12.43 -2.61 -4.57
C LEU A 173 13.59 -2.81 -3.59
N ALA A 174 14.73 -3.35 -4.04
CA ALA A 174 15.95 -3.41 -3.24
C ALA A 174 16.33 -2.03 -2.68
N ASN A 175 16.17 -0.98 -3.49
CA ASN A 175 16.19 0.40 -3.07
C ASN A 175 14.80 0.99 -3.26
N PRO A 176 13.96 1.09 -2.20
CA PRO A 176 12.62 1.61 -2.36
C PRO A 176 12.67 2.98 -3.02
N SER A 177 13.54 3.91 -2.59
CA SER A 177 13.68 5.28 -3.12
C SER A 177 13.87 5.39 -4.64
N GLU A 178 14.42 4.37 -5.29
CA GLU A 178 14.63 4.32 -6.73
C GLU A 178 14.24 2.91 -7.24
N PRO A 179 12.94 2.64 -7.41
CA PRO A 179 12.48 1.32 -7.83
C PRO A 179 12.92 1.07 -9.27
N GLN A 180 13.48 -0.12 -9.54
CA GLN A 180 13.81 -0.50 -10.90
C GLN A 180 12.71 -1.37 -11.52
N VAL A 181 12.42 -1.11 -12.79
CA VAL A 181 11.37 -1.82 -13.54
C VAL A 181 12.03 -2.78 -14.50
N PHE A 182 11.75 -4.07 -14.35
CA PHE A 182 12.05 -5.01 -15.41
C PHE A 182 11.11 -4.75 -16.59
N PRO A 183 11.59 -4.88 -17.85
CA PRO A 183 10.78 -4.63 -19.04
C PRO A 183 9.42 -5.33 -18.96
N SER A 184 8.36 -4.63 -19.36
CA SER A 184 7.01 -5.17 -19.28
C SER A 184 6.85 -6.39 -20.18
N LEU A 185 6.30 -7.46 -19.61
CA LEU A 185 5.92 -8.64 -20.36
C LEU A 185 4.51 -8.40 -20.89
N ARG A 186 4.40 -7.97 -22.14
CA ARG A 186 3.12 -8.00 -22.86
C ARG A 186 2.91 -9.40 -23.43
N VAL A 187 1.92 -10.12 -22.91
CA VAL A 187 1.42 -11.32 -23.59
C VAL A 187 0.75 -10.86 -24.88
N ARG A 188 1.45 -10.96 -26.02
CA ARG A 188 0.78 -10.85 -27.31
C ARG A 188 -0.14 -12.05 -27.41
N MET A 189 -1.44 -11.85 -27.23
CA MET A 189 -2.43 -12.79 -27.73
C MET A 189 -2.09 -13.04 -29.20
N CYS A 190 -1.75 -14.28 -29.57
CA CYS A 190 -1.73 -14.66 -30.97
C CYS A 190 -3.13 -14.40 -31.51
N GLN A 191 -3.32 -13.32 -32.26
CA GLN A 191 -4.43 -13.26 -33.19
C GLN A 191 -4.18 -14.39 -34.19
N GLU A 192 -4.88 -15.51 -34.01
CA GLU A 192 -5.13 -16.42 -35.13
C GLU A 192 -5.94 -15.62 -36.15
N SER A 193 -5.23 -15.03 -37.10
CA SER A 193 -5.81 -14.59 -38.36
C SER A 193 -6.34 -15.84 -39.07
N LEU A 194 -7.59 -16.18 -38.80
CA LEU A 194 -8.40 -17.02 -39.69
C LEU A 194 -8.53 -16.26 -41.01
N VAL A 195 -7.62 -16.54 -41.94
CA VAL A 195 -7.77 -16.21 -43.34
C VAL A 195 -8.68 -17.28 -43.93
N TYR A 196 -9.93 -16.90 -44.23
CA TYR A 196 -10.81 -17.60 -45.17
C TYR A 196 -10.74 -16.91 -46.53
#